data_AF-A0A8T7CP50-F1
#
_entry.id   AF-A0A8T7CP50-F1
#
_cell.length_a   1.000
_cell.length_b   1.000
_cell.length_c   1.000
_cell.angle_alpha   90.00
_cell.angle_beta   90.00
_cell.angle_gamma   90.00
#
_symmetry.space_group_name_H-M   'P 1'
#
loop_
_entity.id
_entity.type
_entity.pdbx_description
1 polymer ?
#
loop_
_entity_poly.entity_id
_entity_poly.type
_entity_poly.pdbx_seq_one_letter_code
_entity_poly.pdbx_strand_id
1 'polypeptide(L)'
;EFDEGIVEELRNRAKDVLLTRAIASEELLGDAKPADDLLNMDGMDEGLAYTLASKKIITMEDLAEQSIDELMEIDDMDEERAGALIMKAREPWFAEAEE
;
A
#
# COMPACT_ATOMS: atom_id res chain seq x y z
N GLU A 1 -23.31 20.59 37.13
CA GLU A 1 -23.06 19.14 37.23
C GLU A 1 -22.82 18.62 35.84
N PHE A 2 -21.83 17.76 35.64
CA PHE A 2 -21.57 17.13 34.37
C PHE A 2 -22.53 15.93 34.28
N ASP A 3 -23.58 16.05 33.47
CA ASP A 3 -24.67 15.07 33.40
C ASP A 3 -24.19 13.76 32.75
N GLU A 4 -24.58 12.62 33.31
CA GLU A 4 -24.26 11.29 32.76
C GLU A 4 -24.70 11.16 31.29
N GLY A 5 -25.82 11.78 30.92
CA GLY A 5 -26.28 11.79 29.53
C GLY A 5 -25.31 12.49 28.58
N ILE A 6 -24.66 13.58 29.03
CA ILE A 6 -23.68 14.32 28.23
C ILE A 6 -22.38 13.50 28.08
N VAL A 7 -21.99 12.76 29.12
CA VAL A 7 -20.81 11.87 29.07
C VAL A 7 -21.04 10.73 28.08
N GLU A 8 -22.22 10.12 28.10
CA GLU A 8 -22.58 9.04 27.19
C GLU A 8 -22.64 9.51 25.74
N GLU A 9 -23.21 10.68 25.50
CA GLU A 9 -23.24 11.31 24.17
C GLU A 9 -21.82 11.63 23.65
N LEU A 10 -20.94 12.18 24.50
CA LEU A 10 -19.53 12.43 24.15
C LEU A 10 -18.78 11.15 23.78
N ARG A 11 -19.00 10.06 24.53
CA ARG A 11 -18.39 8.75 24.20
C ARG A 11 -18.92 8.18 22.90
N ASN A 12 -20.22 8.31 22.64
CA ASN A 12 -20.82 7.82 21.40
C ASN A 12 -20.27 8.61 20.20
N ARG A 13 -20.18 9.94 20.30
CA ARG A 13 -19.55 10.76 19.25
C ARG A 13 -18.08 10.42 19.03
N ALA A 14 -17.32 10.16 20.09
CA ALA A 14 -15.93 9.75 19.95
C ALA A 14 -15.80 8.41 19.22
N LYS A 15 -16.69 7.45 19.51
CA LYS A 15 -16.76 6.17 18.78
C LYS A 15 -17.15 6.37 17.32
N ASP A 16 -18.13 7.23 17.03
CA ASP A 16 -18.56 7.53 15.68
C ASP A 16 -17.42 8.16 14.87
N VAL A 17 -16.69 9.12 15.45
CA VAL A 17 -15.52 9.73 14.81
C VAL A 17 -14.41 8.70 14.55
N LEU A 18 -14.15 7.80 15.49
CA LEU A 18 -13.18 6.72 15.31
C LEU A 18 -13.61 5.75 14.20
N LEU A 19 -14.89 5.41 14.13
CA LEU A 19 -15.44 4.56 13.08
C LEU A 19 -15.37 5.24 11.71
N THR A 20 -15.78 6.51 11.61
CA THR A 20 -15.65 7.30 10.38
C THR A 20 -14.20 7.41 9.95
N ARG A 21 -13.26 7.57 10.88
CA ARG A 21 -11.82 7.61 10.57
C ARG A 21 -11.29 6.26 10.08
N ALA A 22 -11.74 5.16 10.66
CA ALA A 22 -11.36 3.82 10.20
C ALA A 22 -11.87 3.57 8.78
N ILE A 23 -13.14 3.89 8.50
CA ILE A 23 -13.73 3.77 7.16
C ILE A 23 -13.02 4.69 6.16
N ALA A 24 -12.75 5.95 6.52
CA ALA A 24 -12.03 6.87 5.65
C ALA A 24 -10.60 6.40 5.36
N SER A 25 -9.96 5.70 6.30
CA SER A 25 -8.65 5.07 6.09
C SER A 25 -8.74 3.89 5.12
N GLU A 26 -9.81 3.09 5.18
CA GLU A 26 -10.08 2.05 4.19
C GLU A 26 -10.41 2.64 2.81
N GLU A 27 -11.20 3.71 2.73
CA GLU A 27 -11.54 4.38 1.46
C GLU A 27 -10.33 5.08 0.82
N LEU A 28 -9.44 5.69 1.61
CA LEU A 28 -8.22 6.35 1.12
C LEU A 28 -7.20 5.37 0.54
N LEU A 29 -7.16 4.13 1.05
CA LEU A 29 -6.29 3.07 0.53
C LEU A 29 -6.97 2.29 -0.61
N GLY A 30 -8.28 2.45 -0.78
CA GLY A 30 -9.10 1.67 -1.71
C GLY A 30 -9.22 0.19 -1.30
N ASP A 31 -9.97 -0.59 -2.08
CA ASP A 31 -10.04 -2.06 -1.93
C ASP A 31 -8.69 -2.76 -2.17
N ALA A 32 -7.69 -2.05 -2.67
CA ALA A 32 -6.40 -2.61 -3.05
C ALA A 32 -5.38 -2.42 -1.92
N LYS A 33 -5.44 -3.30 -0.93
CA LYS A 33 -4.33 -3.49 0.01
C LYS A 33 -3.21 -4.25 -0.71
N PRO A 34 -1.94 -3.78 -0.68
CA PRO A 34 -0.83 -4.55 -1.20
C PRO A 34 -0.70 -5.88 -0.44
N ALA A 35 -0.30 -6.93 -1.15
CA ALA A 35 -0.04 -8.23 -0.57
C ALA A 35 1.26 -8.21 0.25
N ASP A 36 1.38 -9.18 1.17
CA ASP A 36 2.49 -9.23 2.12
C ASP A 36 3.84 -9.43 1.42
N ASP A 37 3.87 -10.08 0.26
CA ASP A 37 5.08 -10.25 -0.56
C ASP A 37 5.60 -8.92 -1.11
N LEU A 38 4.71 -8.08 -1.63
CA LEU A 38 5.04 -6.73 -2.10
C LEU A 38 5.46 -5.83 -0.93
N LEU A 39 4.69 -5.85 0.17
CA LEU A 39 4.95 -5.03 1.37
C LEU A 39 6.30 -5.34 2.02
N ASN A 40 6.70 -6.61 2.06
CA ASN A 40 7.92 -7.05 2.73
C ASN A 40 9.12 -7.19 1.77
N MET A 41 8.99 -6.76 0.51
CA MET A 41 10.07 -6.84 -0.48
C MET A 41 11.22 -5.88 -0.11
N ASP A 42 12.46 -6.32 -0.27
CA ASP A 42 13.64 -5.47 -0.03
C ASP A 42 13.60 -4.22 -0.93
N GLY A 43 13.75 -3.04 -0.33
CA GLY A 43 13.71 -1.76 -1.03
C GLY A 43 12.31 -1.17 -1.23
N MET A 44 11.25 -1.90 -0.82
CA MET A 44 9.89 -1.37 -0.80
C MET A 44 9.62 -0.54 0.47
N ASP A 45 8.93 0.58 0.29
CA ASP A 45 8.38 1.38 1.40
C ASP A 45 6.87 1.14 1.49
N GLU A 46 6.32 1.14 2.72
CA GLU A 46 4.88 0.94 2.94
C GLU A 46 4.03 1.92 2.12
N GLY A 47 4.36 3.22 2.13
CA GLY A 47 3.63 4.23 1.35
C GLY A 47 3.69 4.00 -0.16
N LEU A 48 4.82 3.49 -0.67
CA LEU A 48 4.97 3.15 -2.09
C LEU A 48 4.15 1.91 -2.44
N ALA A 49 4.16 0.87 -1.59
CA ALA A 49 3.38 -0.35 -1.80
C ALA A 49 1.88 -0.05 -1.89
N TYR A 50 1.36 0.84 -1.03
CA TYR A 50 -0.03 1.30 -1.12
C TYR A 50 -0.28 2.15 -2.38
N THR A 51 0.68 2.97 -2.79
CA THR A 51 0.58 3.73 -4.05
C THR A 51 0.50 2.78 -5.26
N LEU A 52 1.32 1.73 -5.29
CA LEU A 52 1.31 0.69 -6.32
C LEU A 52 -0.01 -0.09 -6.32
N ALA A 53 -0.52 -0.44 -5.13
CA ALA A 53 -1.79 -1.14 -4.99
C ALA A 53 -2.96 -0.30 -5.51
N SER A 54 -2.95 1.03 -5.32
CA SER A 54 -3.93 1.94 -5.93
C SER A 54 -3.92 1.90 -7.47
N LYS A 55 -2.77 1.57 -8.07
CA LYS A 55 -2.59 1.34 -9.51
C LYS A 55 -2.84 -0.12 -9.94
N LYS A 56 -3.41 -0.96 -9.06
CA LYS A 56 -3.68 -2.40 -9.25
C LYS A 56 -2.45 -3.30 -9.31
N ILE A 57 -1.30 -2.81 -8.84
CA ILE A 57 -0.09 -3.61 -8.64
C ILE A 57 -0.11 -4.07 -7.18
N ILE A 58 -0.67 -5.26 -6.93
CA ILE A 58 -1.00 -5.72 -5.58
C ILE A 58 0.09 -6.65 -5.03
N THR A 59 0.65 -7.49 -5.88
CA THR A 59 1.62 -8.53 -5.53
C THR A 59 3.02 -8.23 -6.08
N MET A 60 4.02 -8.98 -5.62
CA MET A 60 5.37 -8.88 -6.17
C MET A 60 5.41 -9.32 -7.64
N GLU A 61 4.59 -10.30 -8.02
CA GLU A 61 4.46 -10.75 -9.42
C GLU A 61 3.87 -9.64 -10.32
N ASP A 62 2.81 -8.96 -9.86
CA ASP A 62 2.24 -7.83 -10.61
C ASP A 62 3.28 -6.73 -10.88
N LEU A 63 4.17 -6.50 -9.91
CA LEU A 63 5.28 -5.55 -10.04
C LEU A 63 6.36 -6.07 -11.02
N ALA A 64 6.66 -7.37 -11.01
CA ALA A 64 7.60 -8.00 -11.93
C ALA A 64 7.16 -7.86 -13.39
N GLU A 65 5.86 -7.80 -13.66
CA GLU A 65 5.32 -7.59 -15.01
C GLU A 65 5.45 -6.14 -15.51
N GLN A 66 5.72 -5.16 -14.63
CA GLN A 66 5.80 -3.75 -15.00
C GLN A 66 7.11 -3.38 -15.70
N SER A 67 7.06 -2.24 -16.39
CA SER A 67 8.20 -1.56 -16.99
C SER A 67 8.65 -0.36 -16.14
N ILE A 68 9.89 0.09 -16.38
CA ILE A 68 10.44 1.26 -15.70
C ILE A 68 9.61 2.51 -16.02
N ASP A 69 9.16 2.65 -17.28
CA ASP A 69 8.34 3.78 -17.73
C ASP A 69 7.00 3.86 -16.98
N GLU A 70 6.36 2.72 -16.68
CA GLU A 70 5.10 2.67 -15.92
C GLU A 70 5.30 3.08 -14.46
N LEU A 71 6.43 2.68 -13.84
CA LEU A 71 6.75 3.08 -12.48
C LEU A 71 7.16 4.55 -12.39
N MET A 72 7.80 5.10 -13.42
CA MET A 72 8.17 6.52 -13.53
C MET A 72 6.96 7.46 -13.58
N GLU A 73 5.75 6.95 -13.81
CA GLU A 73 4.51 7.72 -13.64
C GLU A 73 4.10 7.93 -12.17
N ILE A 74 4.84 7.37 -11.21
CA ILE A 74 4.63 7.58 -9.77
C ILE A 74 5.46 8.80 -9.35
N ASP A 75 4.84 9.69 -8.57
CA ASP A 75 5.53 10.86 -8.01
C ASP A 75 6.75 10.43 -7.18
N ASP A 76 7.85 11.19 -7.29
CA ASP A 76 9.14 10.91 -6.63
C ASP A 76 9.78 9.55 -6.98
N MET A 77 9.41 8.93 -8.11
CA MET A 77 10.11 7.77 -8.67
C MET A 77 11.20 8.19 -9.66
N ASP A 78 12.36 7.53 -9.58
CA ASP A 78 13.45 7.64 -10.56
C ASP A 78 13.73 6.31 -11.26
N GLU A 79 14.45 6.37 -12.38
CA GLU A 79 14.72 5.22 -13.26
C GLU A 79 15.52 4.12 -12.55
N GLU A 80 16.48 4.52 -11.71
CA GLU A 80 17.37 3.60 -10.99
C GLU A 80 16.58 2.82 -9.93
N ARG A 81 15.74 3.51 -9.15
CA ARG A 81 14.88 2.92 -8.13
C ARG A 81 13.82 2.02 -8.76
N ALA A 82 13.15 2.48 -9.80
CA ALA A 82 12.15 1.69 -10.51
C ALA A 82 12.77 0.40 -11.07
N GLY A 83 13.94 0.51 -11.72
CA GLY A 83 14.69 -0.63 -12.22
C GLY A 83 15.09 -1.62 -11.12
N ALA A 84 15.58 -1.11 -9.98
CA ALA A 84 15.95 -1.94 -8.83
C ALA A 84 14.75 -2.72 -8.27
N LEU A 85 13.59 -2.07 -8.12
CA LEU A 85 12.36 -2.70 -7.63
C LEU A 85 11.84 -3.79 -8.58
N ILE A 86 11.83 -3.52 -9.89
CA ILE A 86 11.39 -4.49 -10.90
C ILE A 86 12.35 -5.69 -10.96
N MET A 87 13.67 -5.44 -10.93
CA MET A 87 14.67 -6.51 -10.91
C MET A 87 14.55 -7.36 -9.66
N LYS A 88 14.31 -6.74 -8.49
CA LYS A 88 14.07 -7.44 -7.24
C LYS A 88 12.83 -8.33 -7.32
N ALA A 89 11.74 -7.80 -7.85
CA ALA A 89 10.50 -8.54 -8.05
C ALA A 89 10.68 -9.73 -9.01
N ARG A 90 11.56 -9.60 -10.01
CA ARG A 90 11.88 -10.67 -11.00
C ARG A 90 12.92 -11.68 -10.53
N GLU A 91 13.57 -11.49 -9.38
CA GLU A 91 14.57 -12.44 -8.87
C GLU A 91 14.10 -13.91 -8.90
N PRO A 92 12.84 -14.26 -8.54
CA PRO A 92 12.36 -15.64 -8.60
C PRO A 92 12.41 -16.24 -10.02
N TRP A 93 12.15 -15.44 -11.06
CA TRP A 93 12.17 -15.90 -12.45
C TRP A 93 13.59 -16.25 -12.93
N PHE A 94 14.60 -15.57 -12.38
CA PHE A 94 16.00 -15.85 -12.68
C PHE A 94 16.54 -17.02 -11.86
N ALA A 95 16.03 -17.22 -10.64
CA ALA A 95 16.40 -18.36 -9.81
C ALA A 95 15.96 -19.71 -10.43
N GLU A 96 14.82 -19.73 -11.13
CA GLU A 96 14.34 -20.91 -11.86
C GLU A 96 15.06 -21.15 -13.20
N ALA A 97 15.68 -20.11 -13.78
CA ALA A 97 16.37 -20.21 -15.07
C ALA A 97 17.81 -20.76 -14.97
N GLU A 98 18.38 -20.87 -13.77
CA GLU A 98 19.72 -21.41 -13.52
C GLU A 98 19.75 -22.92 -13.20
N GLU A 99 18.60 -23.62 -13.24
CA GLU A 99 18.51 -25.10 -13.22
C GLU A 99 18.40 -25.72 -14.63
#